data_AF-A0A529NWU1-F1
#
_entry.id   AF-A0A529NWU1-F1
#
_cell.length_a   1.000
_cell.length_b   1.000
_cell.length_c   1.000
_cell.angle_alpha   90.00
_cell.angle_beta   90.00
_cell.angle_gamma   90.00
#
_symmetry.space_group_name_H-M   'P 1'
#
loop_
_entity.id
_entity.type
_entity.pdbx_description
1 polymer ?
#
loop_
_entity_poly.entity_id
_entity_poly.type
_entity_poly.pdbx_seq_one_letter_code
_entity_poly.pdbx_strand_id
1 'polypeptide(L)'
;MGSIDILERLIAFPTVSRESNLDLIFYVADLLETSGIASQLIHSADGHKANLFATIGPSDRPGIMLSGHTDVVPVDGQNWTLPPFSMTERDGKLYGRGAADMKGFVASALAACLKAAKMPLRTPLHLALSYDEEVGCLGVRDLIDMMNAAPRRPLLCIVGEPTDMQVATGHKGKLAARAVCRGREGHSALAPLALNAIHLGCDFVRALRDEQDRLARDGARDGDYDIPYTTVHVGKINAGVSRP
;
A
#
# COMPACT_ATOMS: atom_id res chain seq x y z
N MET A 1 9.67 -23.42 9.44
CA MET A 1 8.57 -22.74 8.73
C MET A 1 9.17 -22.04 7.53
N GLY A 2 8.72 -22.39 6.33
CA GLY A 2 9.17 -21.77 5.07
C GLY A 2 8.35 -20.52 4.75
N SER A 3 8.75 -19.75 3.73
CA SER A 3 7.99 -18.58 3.29
C SER A 3 6.59 -18.94 2.76
N ILE A 4 6.42 -20.12 2.14
CA ILE A 4 5.12 -20.57 1.63
C ILE A 4 4.13 -20.80 2.79
N ASP A 5 4.57 -21.47 3.86
CA ASP A 5 3.73 -21.70 5.06
C ASP A 5 3.30 -20.38 5.71
N ILE A 6 4.22 -19.41 5.78
CA ILE A 6 3.93 -18.08 6.32
C ILE A 6 2.95 -17.37 5.40
N LEU A 7 3.16 -17.40 4.08
CA LEU A 7 2.28 -16.76 3.11
C LEU A 7 0.85 -17.28 3.19
N GLU A 8 0.67 -18.59 3.33
CA GLU A 8 -0.65 -19.20 3.52
C GLU A 8 -1.38 -18.57 4.70
N ARG A 9 -0.70 -18.44 5.84
CA ARG A 9 -1.25 -17.80 7.05
C ARG A 9 -1.54 -16.32 6.83
N LEU A 10 -0.63 -15.58 6.19
CA LEU A 10 -0.83 -14.16 5.92
C LEU A 10 -2.03 -13.90 5.00
N ILE A 11 -2.24 -14.73 3.97
CA ILE A 11 -3.38 -14.62 3.05
C ILE A 11 -4.70 -14.88 3.77
N ALA A 12 -4.71 -15.78 4.77
CA ALA A 12 -5.91 -16.10 5.54
C ALA A 12 -6.45 -14.93 6.36
N PHE A 13 -5.63 -13.92 6.68
CA PHE A 13 -6.10 -12.70 7.32
C PHE A 13 -6.66 -11.71 6.27
N PRO A 14 -7.98 -11.40 6.29
CA PRO A 14 -8.60 -10.48 5.34
C PRO A 14 -8.34 -9.02 5.71
N THR A 15 -7.09 -8.61 5.68
CA THR A 15 -6.59 -7.25 6.03
C THR A 15 -6.92 -6.22 4.95
N VAL A 16 -8.17 -6.19 4.48
CA VAL A 16 -8.62 -5.19 3.51
C VAL A 16 -8.43 -3.80 4.13
N SER A 17 -7.93 -2.79 3.41
CA SER A 17 -7.53 -1.49 4.00
C SER A 17 -8.64 -0.73 4.76
N ARG A 18 -9.91 -1.13 4.66
CA ARG A 18 -11.00 -0.57 5.47
C ARG A 18 -11.21 -1.27 6.82
N GLU A 19 -10.62 -2.45 6.99
CA GLU A 19 -10.71 -3.32 8.17
C GLU A 19 -9.42 -3.23 9.00
N SER A 20 -9.43 -3.83 10.19
CA SER A 20 -8.24 -3.92 11.05
C SER A 20 -7.18 -4.87 10.47
N ASN A 21 -5.90 -4.56 10.70
CA ASN A 21 -4.78 -5.47 10.42
C ASN A 21 -4.22 -6.16 11.68
N LEU A 22 -4.82 -5.93 12.86
CA LEU A 22 -4.25 -6.32 14.15
C LEU A 22 -4.07 -7.83 14.28
N ASP A 23 -5.01 -8.65 13.83
CA ASP A 23 -4.89 -10.12 13.93
C ASP A 23 -3.66 -10.65 13.18
N LEU A 24 -3.37 -10.08 12.00
CA LEU A 24 -2.17 -10.39 11.24
C LEU A 24 -0.92 -9.92 12.00
N ILE A 25 -0.94 -8.70 12.52
CA ILE A 25 0.20 -8.13 13.25
C ILE A 25 0.51 -8.90 14.54
N PHE A 26 -0.52 -9.32 15.28
CA PHE A 26 -0.36 -10.14 16.48
C PHE A 26 0.19 -11.53 16.14
N TYR A 27 -0.29 -12.14 15.05
CA TYR A 27 0.31 -13.38 14.55
C TYR A 27 1.80 -13.21 14.22
N VAL A 28 2.18 -12.11 13.55
CA VAL A 28 3.58 -11.84 13.23
C VAL A 28 4.41 -11.58 14.50
N ALA A 29 3.88 -10.81 15.45
CA ALA A 29 4.55 -10.55 16.73
C ALA A 29 4.81 -11.84 17.51
N ASP A 30 3.82 -12.73 17.61
CA ASP A 30 3.96 -14.05 18.25
C ASP A 30 4.99 -14.93 17.52
N LEU A 31 4.97 -14.95 16.18
CA LEU A 31 5.95 -15.69 15.38
C LEU A 31 7.40 -15.20 15.61
N LEU A 32 7.58 -13.88 15.76
CA LEU A 32 8.88 -13.28 16.06
C LEU A 32 9.31 -13.57 17.51
N GLU A 33 8.40 -13.41 18.47
CA GLU A 33 8.65 -13.63 19.90
C GLU A 33 9.04 -15.08 20.19
N THR A 34 8.29 -16.05 19.64
CA THR A 34 8.60 -17.49 19.74
C THR A 34 9.95 -17.86 19.13
N SER A 35 10.51 -16.97 18.30
CA SER A 35 11.83 -17.10 17.68
C SER A 35 12.91 -16.23 18.35
N GLY A 36 12.60 -15.65 19.52
CA GLY A 36 13.51 -14.83 20.31
C GLY A 36 13.75 -13.43 19.76
N ILE A 37 12.87 -12.93 18.89
CA ILE A 37 12.96 -11.61 18.28
C ILE A 37 11.95 -10.69 18.96
N ALA A 38 12.43 -9.64 19.62
CA ALA A 38 11.55 -8.60 20.14
C ALA A 38 11.02 -7.72 18.99
N SER A 39 9.74 -7.38 19.06
CA SER A 39 9.08 -6.44 18.14
C SER A 39 8.31 -5.37 18.88
N GLN A 40 8.26 -4.17 18.31
CA GLN A 40 7.47 -3.05 18.76
C GLN A 40 6.25 -2.89 17.86
N LEU A 41 5.07 -2.75 18.48
CA LEU A 41 3.84 -2.38 17.79
C LEU A 41 3.60 -0.87 17.89
N ILE A 42 3.29 -0.23 16.78
CA ILE A 42 3.01 1.20 16.70
C ILE A 42 1.56 1.33 16.23
N HIS A 43 0.66 1.55 17.18
CA HIS A 43 -0.77 1.59 16.91
C HIS A 43 -1.17 2.91 16.20
N SER A 44 -2.17 2.82 15.34
CA SER A 44 -2.87 3.99 14.81
C SER A 44 -3.50 4.81 15.94
N ALA A 45 -3.81 6.08 15.68
CA ALA A 45 -4.39 6.97 16.69
C ALA A 45 -5.71 6.45 17.31
N ASP A 46 -6.49 5.69 16.55
CA ASP A 46 -7.73 5.05 16.99
C ASP A 46 -7.52 3.62 17.54
N GLY A 47 -6.29 3.11 17.50
CA GLY A 47 -5.92 1.77 17.96
C GLY A 47 -6.44 0.63 17.09
N HIS A 48 -7.14 0.90 15.99
CA HIS A 48 -7.73 -0.14 15.14
C HIS A 48 -6.72 -0.85 14.24
N LYS A 49 -5.52 -0.29 14.07
CA LYS A 49 -4.44 -0.82 13.23
C LYS A 49 -3.11 -0.66 13.93
N ALA A 50 -2.10 -1.39 13.47
CA ALA A 50 -0.75 -1.22 13.95
C ALA A 50 0.29 -1.47 12.86
N ASN A 51 1.38 -0.72 12.92
CA ASN A 51 2.63 -1.12 12.29
C ASN A 51 3.40 -2.07 13.24
N LEU A 52 4.33 -2.83 12.67
CA LEU A 52 5.28 -3.65 13.43
C LEU A 52 6.71 -3.31 13.04
N PHE A 53 7.57 -3.11 14.03
CA PHE A 53 9.00 -2.91 13.84
C PHE A 53 9.80 -3.92 14.67
N ALA A 54 10.78 -4.59 14.07
CA ALA A 54 11.67 -5.52 14.78
C ALA A 54 13.12 -5.33 14.36
N THR A 55 14.06 -5.63 15.26
CA THR A 55 15.49 -5.61 14.97
C THR A 55 16.12 -6.92 15.40
N ILE A 56 16.83 -7.56 14.47
CA ILE A 56 17.54 -8.82 14.67
C ILE A 56 19.04 -8.54 14.60
N GLY A 57 19.79 -9.03 15.59
CA GLY A 57 21.23 -8.83 15.68
C GLY A 57 21.64 -7.56 16.45
N PRO A 58 22.85 -7.03 16.21
CA PRO A 58 23.42 -5.98 17.05
C PRO A 58 22.67 -4.64 16.87
N SER A 59 22.19 -4.04 17.96
CA SER A 59 21.46 -2.76 17.94
C SER A 59 22.38 -1.52 18.04
N ASP A 60 23.69 -1.73 18.13
CA ASP A 60 24.72 -0.70 18.29
C ASP A 60 25.17 -0.04 16.99
N ARG A 61 24.60 -0.42 15.84
CA ARG A 61 25.00 0.05 14.51
C ARG A 61 23.82 0.11 13.53
N PRO A 62 23.94 0.88 12.44
CA PRO A 62 22.95 0.88 11.35
C PRO A 62 22.82 -0.49 10.64
N GLY A 63 21.61 -0.85 10.22
CA GLY A 63 21.30 -2.14 9.58
C GLY A 63 20.65 -2.04 8.20
N ILE A 64 20.25 -3.19 7.66
CA ILE A 64 19.42 -3.29 6.46
C ILE A 64 17.97 -3.45 6.90
N MET A 65 17.04 -2.67 6.35
CA MET A 65 15.62 -2.77 6.62
C MET A 65 14.89 -3.48 5.47
N LEU A 66 14.08 -4.48 5.81
CA LEU A 66 13.07 -5.05 4.91
C LEU A 66 11.73 -4.41 5.26
N SER A 67 11.10 -3.77 4.28
CA SER A 67 9.85 -3.06 4.49
C SER A 67 8.76 -3.58 3.56
N GLY A 68 7.55 -3.71 4.10
CA GLY A 68 6.38 -4.06 3.33
C GLY A 68 5.08 -3.67 4.02
N HIS A 69 3.99 -3.64 3.27
CA HIS A 69 2.66 -3.39 3.79
C HIS A 69 1.90 -4.71 4.02
N THR A 70 0.92 -4.65 4.92
CA THR A 70 0.11 -5.81 5.33
C THR A 70 -1.34 -5.70 4.91
N ASP A 71 -1.78 -4.52 4.51
CA ASP A 71 -3.12 -4.30 3.99
C ASP A 71 -3.26 -4.77 2.54
N VAL A 72 -4.49 -4.90 2.08
CA VAL A 72 -4.79 -5.31 0.72
C VAL A 72 -6.02 -4.55 0.20
N VAL A 73 -6.09 -4.35 -1.11
CA VAL A 73 -7.29 -3.74 -1.72
C VAL A 73 -8.55 -4.62 -1.57
N PRO A 74 -9.75 -4.02 -1.55
CA PRO A 74 -11.02 -4.75 -1.50
C PRO A 74 -11.18 -5.78 -2.63
N VAL A 75 -11.96 -6.82 -2.36
CA VAL A 75 -12.32 -7.86 -3.34
C VAL A 75 -13.78 -7.77 -3.81
N ASP A 76 -14.58 -6.90 -3.20
CA ASP A 76 -16.00 -6.75 -3.52
C ASP A 76 -16.20 -6.35 -4.99
N GLY A 77 -17.11 -7.05 -5.66
CA GLY A 77 -17.42 -6.79 -7.07
C GLY A 77 -16.35 -7.26 -8.07
N GLN A 78 -15.30 -7.96 -7.62
CA GLN A 78 -14.31 -8.58 -8.49
C GLN A 78 -14.68 -10.04 -8.81
N ASN A 79 -14.35 -10.49 -10.02
CA ASN A 79 -14.64 -11.86 -10.49
C ASN A 79 -13.57 -12.87 -10.05
N TRP A 80 -13.51 -13.18 -8.75
CA TRP A 80 -12.61 -14.19 -8.22
C TRP A 80 -13.08 -15.60 -8.60
N THR A 81 -12.21 -16.39 -9.25
CA THR A 81 -12.46 -17.81 -9.57
C THR A 81 -11.98 -18.77 -8.48
N LEU A 82 -11.20 -18.27 -7.53
CA LEU A 82 -10.66 -18.99 -6.38
C LEU A 82 -10.92 -18.14 -5.13
N PRO A 83 -11.02 -18.73 -3.92
CA PRO A 83 -11.24 -17.96 -2.71
C PRO A 83 -10.08 -16.96 -2.47
N PRO A 84 -10.35 -15.65 -2.31
CA PRO A 84 -9.30 -14.64 -2.21
C PRO A 84 -8.47 -14.75 -0.92
N PHE A 85 -9.07 -15.19 0.19
CA PHE A 85 -8.43 -15.28 1.50
C PHE A 85 -8.20 -16.73 1.95
N SER A 86 -8.09 -17.65 0.99
CA SER A 86 -7.61 -19.01 1.24
C SER A 86 -6.64 -19.35 0.13
N MET A 87 -5.36 -19.43 0.48
CA MET A 87 -4.30 -19.62 -0.52
C MET A 87 -4.54 -20.91 -1.30
N THR A 88 -4.59 -20.81 -2.61
CA THR A 88 -4.71 -21.97 -3.49
C THR A 88 -3.43 -22.12 -4.29
N GLU A 89 -2.78 -23.28 -4.21
CA GLU A 89 -1.69 -23.63 -5.11
C GLU A 89 -2.26 -24.33 -6.36
N ARG A 90 -1.93 -23.82 -7.55
CA ARG A 90 -2.33 -24.42 -8.82
C ARG A 90 -1.32 -24.07 -9.91
N ASP A 91 -0.92 -25.04 -10.73
CA ASP A 91 -0.01 -24.85 -11.87
C ASP A 91 1.30 -24.12 -11.49
N GLY A 92 1.86 -24.43 -10.32
CA GLY A 92 3.09 -23.81 -9.80
C GLY A 92 2.94 -22.35 -9.37
N LYS A 93 1.70 -21.87 -9.21
CA LYS A 93 1.38 -20.51 -8.76
C LYS A 93 0.58 -20.55 -7.47
N LEU A 94 0.80 -19.53 -6.64
CA LEU A 94 0.08 -19.31 -5.40
C LEU A 94 -0.95 -18.20 -5.61
N TYR A 95 -2.23 -18.55 -5.45
CA TYR A 95 -3.36 -17.65 -5.66
C TYR A 95 -3.93 -17.19 -4.32
N GLY A 96 -4.12 -15.88 -4.19
CA GLY A 96 -4.77 -15.25 -3.04
C GLY A 96 -4.61 -13.74 -3.11
N ARG A 97 -5.53 -13.00 -2.49
CA ARG A 97 -5.44 -11.55 -2.35
C ARG A 97 -4.24 -11.22 -1.45
N GLY A 98 -3.31 -10.46 -2.01
CA GLY A 98 -2.06 -10.10 -1.36
C GLY A 98 -0.88 -11.01 -1.70
N ALA A 99 -1.09 -12.10 -2.44
CA ALA A 99 -0.01 -13.06 -2.75
C ALA A 99 1.17 -12.39 -3.47
N ALA A 100 0.88 -11.57 -4.49
CA ALA A 100 1.88 -10.77 -5.19
C ALA A 100 2.14 -9.41 -4.50
N ASP A 101 1.09 -8.74 -4.04
CA ASP A 101 1.13 -7.36 -3.53
C ASP A 101 0.55 -7.26 -2.11
N MET A 102 1.38 -7.30 -1.06
CA MET A 102 2.79 -7.72 -1.09
C MET A 102 3.13 -8.77 -0.02
N LYS A 103 2.12 -9.52 0.44
CA LYS A 103 2.26 -10.55 1.48
C LYS A 103 3.28 -11.63 1.10
N GLY A 104 3.49 -11.91 -0.19
CA GLY A 104 4.54 -12.82 -0.66
C GLY A 104 5.94 -12.38 -0.25
N PHE A 105 6.24 -11.08 -0.38
CA PHE A 105 7.49 -10.52 0.14
C PHE A 105 7.51 -10.52 1.66
N VAL A 106 6.42 -10.10 2.33
CA VAL A 106 6.35 -10.10 3.80
C VAL A 106 6.66 -11.49 4.37
N ALA A 107 6.11 -12.55 3.77
CA ALA A 107 6.40 -13.92 4.16
C ALA A 107 7.87 -14.30 3.97
N SER A 108 8.49 -13.85 2.88
CA SER A 108 9.91 -14.05 2.59
C SER A 108 10.81 -13.27 3.55
N ALA A 109 10.46 -12.03 3.88
CA ALA A 109 11.15 -11.20 4.85
C ALA A 109 11.07 -11.80 6.27
N LEU A 110 9.90 -12.29 6.67
CA LEU A 110 9.73 -13.01 7.93
C LEU A 110 10.59 -14.27 7.99
N ALA A 111 10.55 -15.11 6.94
CA ALA A 111 11.42 -16.29 6.86
C ALA A 111 12.91 -15.92 6.96
N ALA A 112 13.32 -14.81 6.35
CA ALA A 112 14.67 -14.29 6.47
C ALA A 112 15.01 -13.85 7.90
N CYS A 113 14.11 -13.12 8.59
CA CYS A 113 14.27 -12.75 9.99
C CYS A 113 14.41 -13.97 10.92
N LEU A 114 13.55 -14.98 10.73
CA LEU A 114 13.59 -16.23 11.50
C LEU A 114 14.90 -17.00 11.30
N LYS A 115 15.45 -16.99 10.08
CA LYS A 115 16.77 -17.55 9.79
C LYS A 115 17.88 -16.71 10.43
N ALA A 116 17.79 -15.40 10.32
CA ALA A 116 18.78 -14.45 10.82
C ALA A 116 18.92 -14.50 12.34
N ALA A 117 17.83 -14.75 13.08
CA ALA A 117 17.86 -14.92 14.54
C ALA A 117 18.71 -16.12 15.00
N LYS A 118 18.96 -17.09 14.12
CA LYS A 118 19.77 -18.29 14.40
C LYS A 118 21.22 -18.12 13.98
N MET A 119 21.64 -16.91 13.59
CA MET A 119 22.96 -16.63 13.04
C MET A 119 23.62 -15.46 13.78
N PRO A 120 24.95 -15.47 13.98
CA PRO A 120 25.67 -14.30 14.46
C PRO A 120 25.76 -13.24 13.36
N LEU A 121 24.88 -12.24 13.41
CA LEU A 121 24.87 -11.15 12.43
C LEU A 121 25.93 -10.09 12.75
N ARG A 122 26.66 -9.64 11.72
CA ARG A 122 27.58 -8.49 11.82
C ARG A 122 26.89 -7.14 11.64
N THR A 123 25.77 -7.15 10.93
CA THR A 123 24.94 -6.00 10.57
C THR A 123 23.50 -6.36 10.95
N PRO A 124 22.75 -5.48 11.66
CA PRO A 124 21.39 -5.80 12.05
C PRO A 124 20.47 -5.87 10.83
N LEU A 125 19.46 -6.72 10.96
CA LEU A 125 18.34 -6.80 10.04
C LEU A 125 17.11 -6.20 10.73
N HIS A 126 16.53 -5.18 10.12
CA HIS A 126 15.29 -4.58 10.59
C HIS A 126 14.11 -5.08 9.75
N LEU A 127 12.98 -5.29 10.39
CA LEU A 127 11.70 -5.55 9.74
C LEU A 127 10.76 -4.40 10.04
N ALA A 128 10.14 -3.83 9.01
CA ALA A 128 9.15 -2.76 9.13
C ALA A 128 7.89 -3.13 8.34
N LEU A 129 6.80 -3.45 9.04
CA LEU A 129 5.52 -3.77 8.43
C LEU A 129 4.54 -2.63 8.66
N SER A 130 3.97 -2.09 7.58
CA SER A 130 3.01 -0.98 7.65
C SER A 130 1.56 -1.40 7.39
N TYR A 131 0.64 -0.56 7.84
CA TYR A 131 -0.76 -0.57 7.43
C TYR A 131 -1.08 0.61 6.51
N ASP A 132 -2.16 0.49 5.75
CA ASP A 132 -2.76 1.54 4.92
C ASP A 132 -1.80 2.19 3.93
N GLU A 133 -0.98 1.37 3.27
CA GLU A 133 -0.21 1.82 2.10
C GLU A 133 -1.18 2.20 0.97
N GLU A 134 -2.12 1.30 0.65
CA GLU A 134 -2.98 1.34 -0.53
C GLU A 134 -3.96 2.52 -0.54
N VAL A 135 -4.25 3.09 0.64
CA VAL A 135 -5.15 4.23 0.83
C VAL A 135 -4.43 5.57 1.01
N GLY A 136 -3.10 5.61 0.87
CA GLY A 136 -2.31 6.84 0.87
C GLY A 136 -1.13 6.87 1.85
N CYS A 137 -0.52 5.71 2.12
CA CYS A 137 0.65 5.54 2.98
C CYS A 137 0.48 6.17 4.37
N LEU A 138 -0.70 6.01 4.97
CA LEU A 138 -1.04 6.65 6.24
C LEU A 138 -0.21 6.09 7.40
N GLY A 139 -0.10 4.76 7.49
CA GLY A 139 0.63 4.10 8.59
C GLY A 139 2.14 4.31 8.53
N VAL A 140 2.71 4.59 7.36
CA VAL A 140 4.16 4.83 7.22
C VAL A 140 4.61 6.09 7.97
N ARG A 141 3.73 7.08 8.18
CA ARG A 141 4.08 8.32 8.90
C ARG A 141 4.49 8.05 10.35
N ASP A 142 3.72 7.22 11.06
CA ASP A 142 4.03 6.85 12.44
C ASP A 142 5.36 6.08 12.53
N LEU A 143 5.66 5.27 11.51
CA LEU A 143 6.92 4.52 11.41
C LEU A 143 8.11 5.46 11.11
N ILE A 144 7.91 6.47 10.27
CA ILE A 144 8.90 7.52 10.00
C ILE A 144 9.17 8.33 11.26
N ASP A 145 8.14 8.70 12.04
CA ASP A 145 8.30 9.45 13.29
C ASP A 145 9.08 8.65 14.33
N MET A 146 8.75 7.36 14.49
CA MET A 146 9.53 6.43 15.30
C MET A 146 10.99 6.36 14.82
N MET A 147 11.23 6.24 13.51
CA MET A 147 12.56 6.17 12.93
C MET A 147 13.36 7.48 13.06
N ASN A 148 12.68 8.62 13.05
CA ASN A 148 13.29 9.94 13.28
C ASN A 148 13.72 10.12 14.73
N ALA A 149 12.96 9.55 15.67
CA ALA A 149 13.31 9.50 17.08
C ALA A 149 14.35 8.41 17.42
N ALA A 150 14.53 7.42 16.55
CA ALA A 150 15.47 6.34 16.76
C ALA A 150 16.92 6.86 16.77
N PRO A 151 17.79 6.33 17.66
CA PRO A 151 19.18 6.78 17.76
C PRO A 151 20.01 6.50 16.51
N ARG A 152 19.56 5.58 15.64
CA ARG A 152 20.23 5.19 14.41
C ARG A 152 19.21 4.89 13.33
N ARG A 153 19.48 5.38 12.12
CA ARG A 153 18.71 5.06 10.93
C ARG A 153 19.29 3.83 10.22
N PRO A 154 18.47 3.04 9.51
CA PRO A 154 18.95 1.99 8.60
C PRO A 154 19.90 2.55 7.54
N LEU A 155 20.86 1.74 7.09
CA LEU A 155 21.75 2.04 5.97
C LEU A 155 21.03 1.94 4.62
N LEU A 156 20.10 1.00 4.53
CA LEU A 156 19.36 0.67 3.31
C LEU A 156 17.96 0.20 3.71
N CYS A 157 16.97 0.55 2.89
CA CYS A 157 15.63 -0.01 2.93
C CYS A 157 15.36 -0.76 1.63
N ILE A 158 14.94 -2.01 1.73
CA ILE A 158 14.42 -2.80 0.62
C ILE A 158 12.91 -2.89 0.81
N VAL A 159 12.17 -2.24 -0.08
CA VAL A 159 10.71 -2.33 -0.15
C VAL A 159 10.36 -3.42 -1.15
N GLY A 160 9.56 -4.38 -0.72
CA GLY A 160 9.32 -5.62 -1.46
C GLY A 160 8.19 -5.61 -2.49
N GLU A 161 7.88 -4.46 -3.08
CA GLU A 161 6.80 -4.35 -4.07
C GLU A 161 7.02 -5.27 -5.29
N PRO A 162 5.95 -5.70 -5.97
CA PRO A 162 6.04 -6.65 -7.08
C PRO A 162 6.66 -6.00 -8.32
N THR A 163 7.98 -6.06 -8.40
CA THR A 163 8.84 -5.46 -9.43
C THR A 163 9.38 -6.49 -10.42
N ASP A 164 8.83 -7.71 -10.42
CA ASP A 164 9.33 -8.85 -11.20
C ASP A 164 10.84 -9.10 -10.97
N MET A 165 11.26 -8.98 -9.71
CA MET A 165 12.65 -9.09 -9.24
C MET A 165 13.60 -8.01 -9.80
N GLN A 166 13.08 -6.96 -10.43
CA GLN A 166 13.86 -5.80 -10.86
C GLN A 166 14.06 -4.82 -9.70
N VAL A 167 15.20 -4.11 -9.68
CA VAL A 167 15.45 -3.07 -8.69
C VAL A 167 14.82 -1.76 -9.18
N ALA A 168 13.72 -1.35 -8.55
CA ALA A 168 13.16 -0.02 -8.74
C ALA A 168 13.88 1.00 -7.84
N THR A 169 14.55 1.98 -8.44
CA THR A 169 15.29 3.04 -7.71
C THR A 169 14.47 4.29 -7.43
N GLY A 170 13.27 4.38 -7.99
CA GLY A 170 12.37 5.51 -7.81
C GLY A 170 10.95 5.21 -8.31
N HIS A 171 10.00 6.02 -7.86
CA HIS A 171 8.62 6.03 -8.35
C HIS A 171 8.15 7.47 -8.49
N LYS A 172 7.16 7.69 -9.37
CA LYS A 172 6.55 9.03 -9.50
C LYS A 172 5.80 9.42 -8.23
N GLY A 173 5.80 10.70 -7.92
CA GLY A 173 4.93 11.27 -6.90
C GLY A 173 3.45 11.14 -7.28
N LYS A 174 2.57 11.11 -6.27
CA LYS A 174 1.12 11.03 -6.42
C LYS A 174 0.46 12.18 -5.68
N LEU A 175 -0.44 12.89 -6.37
CA LEU A 175 -1.36 13.86 -5.78
C LEU A 175 -2.78 13.40 -6.04
N ALA A 176 -3.56 13.25 -4.98
CA ALA A 176 -5.00 13.00 -5.06
C ALA A 176 -5.77 14.27 -4.68
N ALA A 177 -6.73 14.68 -5.49
CA ALA A 177 -7.56 15.85 -5.25
C ALA A 177 -9.05 15.53 -5.45
N ARG A 178 -9.92 16.25 -4.72
CA ARG A 178 -11.38 16.19 -4.88
C ARG A 178 -11.89 17.55 -5.33
N ALA A 179 -12.47 17.61 -6.53
CA ALA A 179 -13.19 18.78 -7.02
C ALA A 179 -14.69 18.63 -6.75
N VAL A 180 -15.35 19.71 -6.34
CA VAL A 180 -16.80 19.76 -6.13
C VAL A 180 -17.39 20.82 -7.05
N CYS A 181 -18.07 20.37 -8.12
CA CYS A 181 -18.81 21.27 -9.02
C CYS A 181 -20.18 21.57 -8.41
N ARG A 182 -20.48 22.85 -8.14
CA ARG A 182 -21.76 23.29 -7.56
C ARG A 182 -22.59 23.99 -8.63
N GLY A 183 -23.77 23.44 -8.87
CA GLY A 183 -24.77 24.02 -9.75
C GLY A 183 -25.84 24.83 -9.01
N ARG A 184 -26.90 25.20 -9.72
CA ARG A 184 -28.13 25.77 -9.18
C ARG A 184 -29.28 24.89 -9.61
N GLU A 185 -30.01 24.37 -8.63
CA GLU A 185 -31.16 23.49 -8.87
C GLU A 185 -32.29 24.23 -9.59
N GLY A 186 -33.07 23.48 -10.37
CA GLY A 186 -34.26 24.00 -11.05
C GLY A 186 -35.02 22.86 -11.72
N HIS A 187 -36.30 23.11 -12.01
CA HIS A 187 -37.12 22.14 -12.74
C HIS A 187 -36.49 21.86 -14.10
N SER A 188 -36.39 20.59 -14.49
CA SER A 188 -35.79 20.16 -15.76
C SER A 188 -36.36 20.87 -16.99
N ALA A 189 -37.67 21.18 -17.02
CA ALA A 189 -38.32 21.95 -18.09
C ALA A 189 -37.85 23.42 -18.19
N LEU A 190 -37.23 23.95 -17.13
CA LEU A 190 -36.67 25.29 -17.05
C LEU A 190 -35.13 25.25 -17.01
N ALA A 191 -34.51 24.20 -17.58
CA ALA A 191 -33.07 23.95 -17.53
C ALA A 191 -32.18 25.17 -17.89
N PRO A 192 -32.51 26.03 -18.87
CA PRO A 192 -31.71 27.23 -19.16
C PRO A 192 -31.67 28.25 -18.01
N LEU A 193 -32.61 28.20 -17.06
CA LEU A 193 -32.64 29.04 -15.86
C LEU A 193 -31.90 28.40 -14.67
N ALA A 194 -31.44 27.17 -14.81
CA ALA A 194 -30.66 26.44 -13.81
C ALA A 194 -29.17 26.40 -14.21
N LEU A 195 -28.32 25.89 -13.31
CA LEU A 195 -26.92 25.61 -13.63
C LEU A 195 -26.65 24.14 -13.33
N ASN A 196 -26.46 23.34 -14.37
CA ASN A 196 -26.27 21.90 -14.21
C ASN A 196 -24.85 21.59 -13.72
N ALA A 197 -24.73 21.13 -12.49
CA ALA A 197 -23.45 20.70 -11.89
C ALA A 197 -22.77 19.57 -12.67
N ILE A 198 -23.55 18.71 -13.34
CA ILE A 198 -23.02 17.61 -14.16
C ILE A 198 -22.30 18.17 -15.38
N HIS A 199 -22.88 19.18 -16.05
CA HIS A 199 -22.25 19.81 -17.22
C HIS A 199 -20.91 20.47 -16.83
N LEU A 200 -20.90 21.20 -15.71
CA LEU A 200 -19.66 21.78 -15.16
C LEU A 200 -18.60 20.71 -14.85
N GLY A 201 -19.03 19.59 -14.26
CA GLY A 201 -18.16 18.44 -14.00
C GLY A 201 -17.56 17.87 -15.29
N CYS A 202 -18.36 17.70 -16.34
CA CYS A 202 -17.88 17.25 -17.65
C CYS A 202 -16.89 18.25 -18.28
N ASP A 203 -17.17 19.55 -18.21
CA ASP A 203 -16.26 20.59 -18.70
C ASP A 203 -14.93 20.59 -17.94
N PHE A 204 -14.97 20.40 -16.62
CA PHE A 204 -13.75 20.27 -15.81
C PHE A 204 -12.94 19.03 -16.18
N VAL A 205 -13.59 17.88 -16.41
CA VAL A 205 -12.91 16.67 -16.90
C VAL A 205 -12.26 16.90 -18.26
N ARG A 206 -12.90 17.65 -19.17
CA ARG A 206 -12.29 18.04 -20.44
C ARG A 206 -11.02 18.85 -20.22
N ALA A 207 -11.06 19.87 -19.36
CA ALA A 207 -9.87 20.68 -19.06
C ALA A 207 -8.71 19.85 -18.49
N LEU A 208 -8.99 18.84 -17.65
CA LEU A 208 -7.97 17.92 -17.15
C LEU A 208 -7.38 17.03 -18.26
N ARG A 209 -8.17 16.64 -19.26
CA ARG A 209 -7.67 15.90 -20.43
C ARG A 209 -6.78 16.79 -21.30
N ASP A 210 -7.18 18.03 -21.52
CA ASP A 210 -6.37 18.99 -22.28
C ASP A 210 -5.01 19.24 -21.58
N GLU A 211 -5.01 19.29 -20.24
CA GLU A 211 -3.78 19.40 -19.46
C GLU A 211 -2.92 18.13 -19.51
N GLN A 212 -3.53 16.94 -19.50
CA GLN A 212 -2.80 15.70 -19.75
C GLN A 212 -2.11 15.73 -21.13
N ASP A 213 -2.80 16.18 -22.17
CA ASP A 213 -2.24 16.28 -23.51
C ASP A 213 -1.09 17.29 -23.57
N ARG A 214 -1.22 18.42 -22.84
CA ARG A 214 -0.13 19.39 -22.69
C ARG A 214 1.08 18.79 -21.97
N LEU A 215 0.87 18.08 -20.86
CA LEU A 215 1.95 17.41 -20.11
C LEU A 215 2.65 16.34 -20.95
N ALA A 216 1.90 15.61 -21.76
CA ALA A 216 2.44 14.59 -22.66
C ALA A 216 3.33 15.19 -23.77
N ARG A 217 3.01 16.40 -24.25
CA ARG A 217 3.83 17.13 -25.24
C ARG A 217 5.01 17.86 -24.58
N ASP A 218 4.70 18.71 -23.62
CA ASP A 218 5.56 19.81 -23.16
C ASP A 218 5.96 19.69 -21.67
N GLY A 219 5.50 18.66 -20.96
CA GLY A 219 5.81 18.44 -19.55
C GLY A 219 7.28 18.09 -19.31
N ALA A 220 7.73 18.24 -18.05
CA ALA A 220 9.03 17.74 -17.63
C ALA A 220 9.16 16.25 -17.93
N ARG A 221 10.34 15.83 -18.40
CA ARG A 221 10.62 14.46 -18.80
C ARG A 221 11.72 13.84 -17.96
N ASP A 222 11.51 12.59 -17.59
CA ASP A 222 12.50 11.74 -16.92
C ASP A 222 12.52 10.38 -17.63
N GLY A 223 13.68 10.03 -18.18
CA GLY A 223 13.88 8.84 -19.00
C GLY A 223 13.90 7.53 -18.23
N ASP A 224 13.97 7.58 -16.90
CA ASP A 224 13.97 6.40 -16.04
C ASP A 224 12.57 5.77 -15.88
N TYR A 225 11.51 6.41 -16.41
CA TYR A 225 10.14 5.94 -16.33
C TYR A 225 9.55 5.63 -17.72
N ASP A 226 8.81 4.51 -17.83
CA ASP A 226 8.12 4.08 -19.06
C ASP A 226 7.22 5.17 -19.66
N ILE A 227 6.50 5.88 -18.79
CA ILE A 227 5.81 7.11 -19.13
C ILE A 227 6.69 8.24 -18.59
N PRO A 228 7.42 9.01 -19.41
CA PRO A 228 8.46 9.88 -18.90
C PRO A 228 7.93 11.20 -18.31
N TYR A 229 6.61 11.41 -18.25
CA TYR A 229 5.99 12.66 -17.81
C TYR A 229 4.88 12.43 -16.75
N THR A 230 4.42 13.52 -16.14
CA THR A 230 3.30 13.51 -15.17
C THR A 230 2.00 13.11 -15.83
N THR A 231 1.26 12.19 -15.19
CA THR A 231 -0.05 11.74 -15.64
C THR A 231 -1.18 12.30 -14.78
N VAL A 232 -2.28 12.69 -15.42
CA VAL A 232 -3.52 13.18 -14.80
C VAL A 232 -4.64 12.21 -15.14
N HIS A 233 -5.39 11.79 -14.12
CA HIS A 233 -6.46 10.81 -14.28
C HIS A 233 -7.66 11.14 -13.38
N VAL A 234 -8.87 11.02 -13.93
CA VAL A 234 -10.13 11.15 -13.18
C VAL A 234 -10.69 9.77 -12.89
N GLY A 235 -10.47 9.29 -11.66
CA GLY A 235 -10.86 7.92 -11.28
C GLY A 235 -12.32 7.75 -10.83
N LYS A 236 -13.00 8.82 -10.38
CA LYS A 236 -14.40 8.74 -9.91
C LYS A 236 -15.16 10.03 -10.15
N ILE A 237 -16.39 9.92 -10.63
CA ILE A 237 -17.37 11.01 -10.69
C ILE A 237 -18.70 10.53 -10.10
N ASN A 238 -19.32 11.33 -9.23
CA ASN A 238 -20.67 11.08 -8.69
C ASN A 238 -21.47 12.38 -8.77
N ALA A 239 -22.68 12.33 -9.33
CA ALA A 239 -23.54 13.51 -9.45
C ALA A 239 -25.01 13.12 -9.70
N GLY A 240 -25.92 14.07 -9.45
CA GLY A 240 -27.37 13.91 -9.61
C GLY A 240 -28.08 13.38 -8.36
N VAL A 241 -29.35 13.78 -8.19
CA VAL A 241 -30.21 13.35 -7.06
C VAL A 241 -31.55 12.77 -7.51
N SER A 242 -32.00 13.04 -8.73
CA SER A 242 -33.25 12.53 -9.29
C SER A 242 -33.05 12.07 -10.73
N ARG A 243 -33.77 11.01 -11.11
CA ARG A 243 -33.96 10.61 -12.51
C ARG A 243 -35.27 11.25 -13.00
N PRO A 244 -35.35 11.73 -14.25
CA PRO A 244 -36.61 12.22 -14.81
C PRO A 244 -37.68 11.11 -14.86
#